data_AF-X0TMB2-F1
#
_entry.id   AF-X0TMB2-F1
#
_cell.length_a   1.000
_cell.length_b   1.000
_cell.length_c   1.000
_cell.angle_alpha   90.00
_cell.angle_beta   90.00
_cell.angle_gamma   90.00
#
_symmetry.space_group_name_H-M   'P 1'
#
loop_
_entity.id
_entity.type
_entity.pdbx_description
1 polymer ?
#
loop_
_entity_poly.entity_id
_entity_poly.type
_entity_poly.pdbx_seq_one_letter_code
_entity_poly.pdbx_strand_id
1 'polypeptide(L)'
;ACSPAFEGERIRKDDMHIEFGGQRTPSFEWLRMLDIAEVEDGKIEVKGPDVDSVQAGGRMPLGVVVEVAGRKMQADFEPVLERQIHTFMNEAQGLWHMGQRNINWIRISKDAAKAGFKLEHIGKLLHAMYHEQYSSILDKVQVKIFTDEKQILKLREQAVKVYAARDARLAGMTDEDIDTFYSCTLCQSFAPNHVCVISPERPGL
;
A
#
# COMPACT_ATOMS: atom_id res chain seq x y z
N ALA A 1 14.89 -10.74 0.80
CA ALA A 1 15.39 -10.06 -0.42
C ALA A 1 14.25 -9.26 -1.04
N CYS A 2 14.52 -8.33 -1.96
CA CYS A 2 13.50 -7.58 -2.70
C CYS A 2 13.74 -7.76 -4.21
N SER A 3 12.72 -8.20 -4.94
CA SER A 3 12.78 -8.45 -6.38
C SER A 3 11.38 -8.71 -6.95
N PRO A 4 11.09 -8.30 -8.20
CA PRO A 4 9.90 -8.72 -8.93
C PRO A 4 9.68 -10.24 -8.97
N ALA A 5 10.75 -11.04 -8.82
CA ALA A 5 10.66 -12.50 -8.77
C ALA A 5 9.83 -13.03 -7.58
N PHE A 6 9.67 -12.24 -6.51
CA PHE A 6 8.91 -12.63 -5.32
C PHE A 6 7.45 -12.18 -5.35
N GLU A 7 7.02 -11.35 -6.31
CA GLU A 7 5.68 -10.77 -6.35
C GLU A 7 4.57 -11.83 -6.30
N GLY A 8 4.82 -12.99 -6.93
CA GLY A 8 3.95 -14.17 -6.97
C GLY A 8 3.86 -15.00 -5.69
N GLU A 9 4.63 -14.68 -4.65
CA GLU A 9 4.70 -15.47 -3.42
C GLU A 9 3.33 -15.53 -2.72
N ARG A 10 2.98 -16.70 -2.18
CA ARG A 10 1.75 -16.88 -1.38
C ARG A 10 2.11 -17.40 0.00
N ILE A 11 1.65 -16.70 1.03
CA ILE A 11 1.84 -17.11 2.42
C ILE A 11 0.58 -17.82 2.89
N ARG A 12 0.66 -19.16 3.02
CA ARG A 12 -0.44 -19.98 3.56
C ARG A 12 -0.54 -19.78 5.07
N LYS A 13 -1.68 -20.18 5.65
CA LYS A 13 -1.94 -20.03 7.09
C LYS A 13 -0.86 -20.69 7.95
N ASP A 14 -0.37 -21.86 7.54
CA ASP A 14 0.64 -22.61 8.31
C ASP A 14 2.03 -22.00 8.23
N ASP A 15 2.32 -21.22 7.19
CA ASP A 15 3.61 -20.55 6.96
C ASP A 15 3.64 -19.11 7.48
N MET A 16 2.50 -18.61 7.94
CA MET A 16 2.30 -17.24 8.39
C MET A 16 2.81 -17.02 9.83
N HIS A 17 3.58 -15.96 10.03
CA HIS A 17 3.93 -15.45 11.35
C HIS A 17 2.84 -14.52 11.89
N ILE A 18 2.35 -13.59 11.07
CA ILE A 18 1.32 -12.62 11.45
C ILE A 18 0.46 -12.22 10.24
N GLU A 19 -0.83 -11.93 10.47
CA GLU A 19 -1.72 -11.28 9.50
C GLU A 19 -2.33 -9.97 10.01
N PHE A 20 -2.56 -9.05 9.08
CA PHE A 20 -3.22 -7.77 9.29
C PHE A 20 -4.34 -7.57 8.27
N GLY A 21 -5.47 -6.99 8.66
CA GLY A 21 -6.54 -6.69 7.71
C GLY A 21 -7.34 -7.91 7.27
N GLY A 22 -7.79 -7.89 6.02
CA GLY A 22 -8.56 -8.98 5.42
C GLY A 22 -9.84 -9.32 6.19
N GLN A 23 -10.53 -8.34 6.76
CA GLN A 23 -11.70 -8.52 7.64
C GLN A 23 -11.42 -9.24 8.97
N ARG A 24 -10.15 -9.54 9.31
CA ARG A 24 -9.77 -10.15 10.59
C ARG A 24 -9.39 -9.10 11.64
N THR A 25 -8.71 -8.04 11.22
CA THR A 25 -8.37 -6.88 12.04
C THR A 25 -8.60 -5.59 11.25
N PRO A 26 -8.83 -4.44 11.91
CA PRO A 26 -8.83 -3.15 11.23
C PRO A 26 -7.50 -2.91 10.53
N SER A 27 -7.54 -2.61 9.23
CA SER A 27 -6.35 -2.27 8.47
C SER A 27 -6.67 -1.24 7.39
N PHE A 28 -5.69 -0.39 7.08
CA PHE A 28 -5.75 0.51 5.93
C PHE A 28 -4.37 0.93 5.43
N GLU A 29 -4.33 1.40 4.19
CA GLU A 29 -3.19 2.09 3.60
C GLU A 29 -3.62 3.39 2.95
N TRP A 30 -2.85 4.45 3.16
CA TRP A 30 -3.20 5.77 2.71
C TRP A 30 -1.95 6.53 2.29
N LEU A 31 -1.87 6.87 1.00
CA LEU A 31 -0.88 7.78 0.48
C LEU A 31 -1.47 9.19 0.40
N ARG A 32 -0.73 10.19 0.88
CA ARG A 32 -1.13 11.59 0.85
C ARG A 32 0.03 12.51 0.49
N MET A 33 -0.26 13.50 -0.34
CA MET A 33 0.64 14.60 -0.62
C MET A 33 0.61 15.59 0.55
N LEU A 34 1.78 16.12 0.92
CA LEU A 34 1.93 17.22 1.87
C LEU A 34 2.86 18.29 1.28
N ASP A 35 2.93 19.44 1.95
CA ASP A 35 3.93 20.44 1.62
C ASP A 35 5.34 19.90 1.85
N ILE A 36 6.29 20.30 0.99
CA ILE A 36 7.67 19.78 1.04
C ILE A 36 8.37 20.06 2.39
N ALA A 37 7.93 21.07 3.13
CA ALA A 37 8.43 21.41 4.46
C ALA A 37 7.91 20.49 5.57
N GLU A 38 6.80 19.79 5.33
CA GLU A 38 6.15 18.87 6.29
C GLU A 38 6.62 17.43 6.13
N VAL A 39 7.37 17.13 5.06
CA VAL A 39 7.94 15.81 4.79
C VAL A 39 9.43 15.79 5.08
N GLU A 40 9.84 14.89 5.97
CA GLU A 40 11.23 14.56 6.26
C GLU A 40 11.60 13.29 5.48
N ASP A 41 12.38 13.44 4.41
CA ASP A 41 12.68 12.31 3.53
C ASP A 41 13.39 11.17 4.26
N GLY A 42 12.95 9.94 4.03
CA GLY A 42 13.49 8.74 4.65
C GLY A 42 13.02 8.52 6.09
N LYS A 43 12.20 9.42 6.64
CA LYS A 43 11.68 9.24 8.00
C LYS A 43 10.67 8.10 8.05
N ILE A 44 10.92 7.16 8.96
CA ILE A 44 10.06 6.02 9.23
C ILE A 44 9.70 6.01 10.70
N GLU A 45 8.40 6.01 11.00
CA GLU A 45 7.88 5.92 12.38
C GLU A 45 7.03 4.67 12.53
N VAL A 46 7.30 3.86 13.55
CA VAL A 46 6.43 2.74 13.96
C VAL A 46 5.79 3.10 15.29
N LYS A 47 4.45 3.17 15.32
CA LYS A 47 3.64 3.58 16.48
C LYS A 47 2.78 2.43 16.96
N GLY A 48 3.29 1.74 17.97
CA GLY A 48 2.65 0.58 18.60
C GLY A 48 3.59 -0.62 18.61
N PRO A 49 3.08 -1.82 18.95
CA PRO A 49 3.88 -3.04 18.96
C PRO A 49 4.38 -3.44 17.56
N ASP A 50 5.50 -4.16 17.52
CA ASP A 50 6.08 -4.73 16.30
C ASP A 50 5.75 -6.23 16.17
N VAL A 51 6.16 -6.88 15.07
CA VAL A 51 5.77 -8.25 14.71
C VAL A 51 6.21 -9.34 15.70
N ASP A 52 7.20 -9.07 16.54
CA ASP A 52 7.68 -9.98 17.59
C ASP A 52 6.87 -9.88 18.89
N SER A 53 5.92 -8.95 18.98
CA SER A 53 5.03 -8.83 20.14
C SER A 53 3.94 -9.90 20.18
N VAL A 54 3.76 -10.67 19.10
CA VAL A 54 2.73 -11.72 18.99
C VAL A 54 3.35 -13.07 18.68
N GLN A 55 2.67 -14.13 19.14
CA GLN A 55 3.03 -15.49 18.75
C GLN A 55 2.79 -15.71 17.25
N ALA A 56 3.56 -16.63 16.67
CA ALA A 56 3.39 -17.02 15.28
C ALA A 56 1.95 -17.52 15.02
N GLY A 57 1.37 -17.10 13.90
CA GLY A 57 -0.05 -17.26 13.58
C GLY A 57 -0.96 -16.16 14.16
N GLY A 58 -0.37 -15.16 14.83
CA GLY A 58 -1.07 -14.05 15.45
C GLY A 58 -1.68 -13.07 14.46
N ARG A 59 -2.39 -12.09 15.01
CA ARG A 59 -3.07 -11.03 14.25
C ARG A 59 -2.82 -9.69 14.91
N MET A 60 -2.78 -8.64 14.11
CA MET A 60 -2.61 -7.27 14.60
C MET A 60 -3.31 -6.30 13.64
N PRO A 61 -3.84 -5.16 14.10
CA PRO A 61 -4.31 -4.11 13.20
C PRO A 61 -3.11 -3.39 12.56
N LEU A 62 -3.30 -2.81 11.37
CA LEU A 62 -2.23 -2.08 10.68
C LEU A 62 -2.73 -0.82 9.98
N GLY A 63 -2.05 0.30 10.21
CA GLY A 63 -2.22 1.50 9.40
C GLY A 63 -0.90 1.83 8.71
N VAL A 64 -0.89 1.89 7.38
CA VAL A 64 0.27 2.34 6.59
C VAL A 64 -0.05 3.71 6.01
N VAL A 65 0.62 4.75 6.49
CA VAL A 65 0.46 6.11 5.97
C VAL A 65 1.74 6.51 5.25
N VAL A 66 1.65 6.76 3.96
CA VAL A 66 2.76 7.23 3.12
C VAL A 66 2.53 8.70 2.83
N GLU A 67 3.47 9.54 3.27
CA GLU A 67 3.41 10.98 3.07
C GLU A 67 4.50 11.37 2.07
N VAL A 68 4.07 11.98 0.97
CA VAL A 68 4.95 12.28 -0.16
C VAL A 68 4.94 13.78 -0.47
N ALA A 69 6.06 14.26 -1.00
CA ALA A 69 6.14 15.61 -1.56
C ALA A 69 7.05 15.60 -2.79
N GLY A 70 6.75 16.47 -3.76
CA GLY A 70 7.58 16.65 -4.93
C GLY A 70 7.10 17.80 -5.80
N ARG A 71 8.01 18.46 -6.51
CA ARG A 71 7.71 19.62 -7.36
C ARG A 71 6.74 19.33 -8.49
N LYS A 72 6.70 18.07 -8.95
CA LYS A 72 5.76 17.60 -9.98
C LYS A 72 4.65 16.71 -9.42
N MET A 73 4.62 16.51 -8.10
CA MET A 73 3.57 15.73 -7.44
C MET A 73 2.25 16.51 -7.48
N GLN A 74 1.15 15.79 -7.70
CA GLN A 74 -0.21 16.33 -7.72
C GLN A 74 -1.13 15.42 -6.91
N ALA A 75 -2.15 15.99 -6.29
CA ALA A 75 -3.15 15.21 -5.54
C ALA A 75 -3.80 14.11 -6.41
N ASP A 76 -3.90 14.35 -7.72
CA ASP A 76 -4.46 13.40 -8.69
C ASP A 76 -3.61 12.14 -8.85
N PHE A 77 -2.31 12.20 -8.55
CA PHE A 77 -1.41 11.06 -8.58
C PHE A 77 -1.48 10.21 -7.32
N GLU A 78 -2.09 10.70 -6.23
CA GLU A 78 -2.17 9.96 -4.98
C GLU A 78 -2.77 8.55 -5.14
N PRO A 79 -3.95 8.34 -5.75
CA PRO A 79 -4.51 7.00 -5.92
C PRO A 79 -3.64 6.08 -6.82
N VAL A 80 -2.93 6.65 -7.80
CA VAL A 80 -2.03 5.89 -8.69
C VAL A 80 -0.83 5.38 -7.91
N LEU A 81 -0.21 6.25 -7.11
CA LEU A 81 0.91 5.89 -6.25
C LEU A 81 0.50 4.99 -5.09
N GLU A 82 -0.69 5.19 -4.51
CA GLU A 82 -1.24 4.35 -3.43
C GLU A 82 -1.40 2.90 -3.90
N ARG A 83 -1.82 2.68 -5.16
CA ARG A 83 -1.92 1.32 -5.74
C ARG A 83 -0.57 0.59 -5.78
N GLN A 84 0.55 1.30 -5.85
CA GLN A 84 1.89 0.70 -5.90
C GLN A 84 2.33 0.09 -4.57
N ILE A 85 1.70 0.45 -3.44
CA ILE A 85 1.94 -0.21 -2.15
C ILE A 85 1.78 -1.72 -2.28
N HIS A 86 0.80 -2.16 -3.08
CA HIS A 86 0.57 -3.57 -3.38
C HIS A 86 1.78 -4.24 -4.03
N THR A 87 2.25 -3.71 -5.15
CA THR A 87 3.39 -4.29 -5.89
C THR A 87 4.64 -4.24 -5.03
N PHE A 88 4.95 -3.08 -4.44
CA PHE A 88 6.16 -2.91 -3.65
C PHE A 88 6.24 -3.87 -2.47
N MET A 89 5.14 -4.08 -1.74
CA MET A 89 5.12 -5.05 -0.65
C MET A 89 5.28 -6.49 -1.14
N ASN A 90 4.69 -6.86 -2.27
CA ASN A 90 4.79 -8.23 -2.79
C ASN A 90 6.18 -8.53 -3.40
N GLU A 91 6.95 -7.53 -3.81
CA GLU A 91 8.34 -7.74 -4.25
C GLU A 91 9.30 -8.11 -3.10
N ALA A 92 8.90 -7.93 -1.84
CA ALA A 92 9.68 -8.35 -0.69
C ALA A 92 9.41 -9.81 -0.35
N GLN A 93 10.44 -10.65 -0.44
CA GLN A 93 10.36 -12.07 -0.08
C GLN A 93 9.82 -12.26 1.35
N GLY A 94 8.80 -13.09 1.50
CA GLY A 94 8.14 -13.38 2.76
C GLY A 94 7.17 -12.31 3.25
N LEU A 95 6.83 -11.33 2.41
CA LEU A 95 5.72 -10.40 2.59
C LEU A 95 4.66 -10.68 1.52
N TRP A 96 3.39 -10.58 1.89
CA TRP A 96 2.27 -10.75 0.97
C TRP A 96 1.24 -9.67 1.24
N HIS A 97 0.76 -9.02 0.17
CA HIS A 97 -0.22 -7.95 0.23
C HIS A 97 -1.35 -8.19 -0.79
N MET A 98 -2.59 -7.95 -0.38
CA MET A 98 -3.76 -8.02 -1.25
C MET A 98 -4.81 -6.99 -0.86
N GLY A 99 -5.65 -6.59 -1.81
CA GLY A 99 -6.65 -5.54 -1.60
C GLY A 99 -6.06 -4.15 -1.73
N GLN A 100 -6.78 -3.17 -1.22
CA GLN A 100 -6.42 -1.75 -1.32
C GLN A 100 -7.10 -0.94 -0.21
N ARG A 101 -6.69 0.32 -0.01
CA ARG A 101 -7.36 1.28 0.88
C ARG A 101 -7.59 0.68 2.27
N ASN A 102 -8.83 0.65 2.77
CA ASN A 102 -9.22 0.12 4.08
C ASN A 102 -9.74 -1.33 4.06
N ILE A 103 -9.49 -2.05 2.97
CA ILE A 103 -9.81 -3.48 2.81
C ILE A 103 -8.56 -4.29 2.43
N ASN A 104 -7.37 -3.72 2.68
CA ASN A 104 -6.11 -4.41 2.47
C ASN A 104 -5.94 -5.60 3.43
N TRP A 105 -5.07 -6.52 3.04
CA TRP A 105 -4.77 -7.75 3.76
C TRP A 105 -3.30 -8.07 3.55
N ILE A 106 -2.55 -8.10 4.67
CA ILE A 106 -1.11 -8.31 4.66
C ILE A 106 -0.74 -9.52 5.50
N ARG A 107 0.28 -10.26 5.06
CA ARG A 107 0.88 -11.37 5.79
C ARG A 107 2.39 -11.27 5.77
N ILE A 108 3.02 -11.69 6.87
CA ILE A 108 4.47 -11.87 6.97
C ILE A 108 4.73 -13.35 7.27
N SER A 109 5.67 -13.97 6.56
CA SER A 109 5.99 -15.38 6.71
C SER A 109 6.85 -15.64 7.96
N LYS A 110 6.83 -16.89 8.45
CA LYS A 110 7.72 -17.34 9.52
C LYS A 110 9.19 -17.18 9.16
N ASP A 111 9.54 -17.39 7.90
CA ASP A 111 10.92 -17.25 7.42
C ASP A 111 11.37 -15.80 7.41
N ALA A 112 10.52 -14.86 6.97
CA ALA A 112 10.81 -13.43 7.06
C ALA A 112 10.96 -12.98 8.52
N ALA A 113 10.04 -13.38 9.40
CA ALA A 113 10.14 -13.07 10.83
C ALA A 113 11.43 -13.63 11.45
N LYS A 114 11.80 -14.88 11.12
CA LYS A 114 13.04 -15.53 11.57
C LYS A 114 14.30 -14.83 11.02
N ALA A 115 14.23 -14.29 9.80
CA ALA A 115 15.29 -13.48 9.20
C ALA A 115 15.40 -12.07 9.82
N GLY A 116 14.54 -11.72 10.78
CA GLY A 116 14.55 -10.45 11.48
C GLY A 116 13.68 -9.38 10.85
N PHE A 117 12.69 -9.73 10.03
CA PHE A 117 11.75 -8.75 9.48
C PHE A 117 11.01 -8.00 10.59
N LYS A 118 10.93 -6.67 10.46
CA LYS A 118 10.25 -5.72 11.36
C LYS A 118 9.34 -4.82 10.56
N LEU A 119 8.34 -4.22 11.20
CA LEU A 119 7.43 -3.28 10.52
C LEU A 119 8.18 -2.10 9.90
N GLU A 120 9.25 -1.61 10.53
CA GLU A 120 10.09 -0.55 9.93
C GLU A 120 10.64 -0.90 8.53
N HIS A 121 10.81 -2.19 8.22
CA HIS A 121 11.29 -2.62 6.91
C HIS A 121 10.24 -2.40 5.82
N ILE A 122 8.94 -2.42 6.14
CA ILE A 122 7.89 -2.00 5.21
C ILE A 122 8.09 -0.52 4.86
N GLY A 123 8.40 0.33 5.85
CA GLY A 123 8.69 1.75 5.63
C GLY A 123 9.91 1.97 4.74
N LYS A 124 11.00 1.23 5.01
CA LYS A 124 12.25 1.30 4.21
C LYS A 124 12.01 0.84 2.78
N LEU A 125 11.25 -0.23 2.60
CA LEU A 125 10.86 -0.77 1.31
C LEU A 125 10.06 0.26 0.51
N LEU A 126 8.98 0.80 1.08
CA LEU A 126 8.15 1.79 0.39
C LEU A 126 8.96 3.04 0.02
N HIS A 127 9.77 3.58 0.94
CA HIS A 127 10.64 4.72 0.65
C HIS A 127 11.57 4.45 -0.55
N ALA A 128 12.30 3.33 -0.51
CA ALA A 128 13.22 2.96 -1.58
C ALA A 128 12.51 2.78 -2.92
N MET A 129 11.40 2.04 -2.96
CA MET A 129 10.67 1.74 -4.18
C MET A 129 9.99 2.99 -4.79
N TYR A 130 9.46 3.89 -3.96
CA TYR A 130 8.90 5.15 -4.46
C TYR A 130 9.98 6.04 -5.09
N HIS A 131 11.16 6.13 -4.49
CA HIS A 131 12.28 6.87 -5.09
C HIS A 131 12.78 6.20 -6.37
N GLU A 132 12.94 4.89 -6.37
CA GLU A 132 13.41 4.14 -7.54
C GLU A 132 12.48 4.32 -8.74
N GLN A 133 11.18 4.14 -8.54
CA GLN A 133 10.20 4.11 -9.63
C GLN A 133 9.64 5.50 -9.98
N TYR A 134 9.61 6.44 -9.02
CA TYR A 134 8.89 7.70 -9.15
C TYR A 134 9.71 8.95 -8.78
N SER A 135 11.05 8.89 -8.76
CA SER A 135 11.95 10.04 -8.50
C SER A 135 11.74 11.25 -9.44
N SER A 136 11.14 11.05 -10.62
CA SER A 136 10.80 12.16 -11.52
C SER A 136 9.63 13.03 -11.02
N ILE A 137 8.83 12.50 -10.09
CA ILE A 137 7.61 13.11 -9.53
C ILE A 137 7.77 13.38 -8.02
N LEU A 138 8.39 12.44 -7.30
CA LEU A 138 8.58 12.48 -5.85
C LEU A 138 9.98 12.96 -5.49
N ASP A 139 10.07 14.02 -4.69
CA ASP A 139 11.34 14.52 -4.13
C ASP A 139 11.56 13.98 -2.69
N LYS A 140 10.48 13.73 -1.93
CA LYS A 140 10.54 13.24 -0.54
C LYS A 140 9.44 12.24 -0.22
N VAL A 141 9.79 11.23 0.57
CA VAL A 141 8.85 10.22 1.08
C VAL A 141 9.12 9.97 2.56
N GLN A 142 8.07 9.97 3.38
CA GLN A 142 8.11 9.49 4.76
C GLN A 142 6.98 8.49 5.00
N VAL A 143 7.21 7.52 5.89
CA VAL A 143 6.26 6.44 6.16
C VAL A 143 5.96 6.36 7.64
N LYS A 144 4.68 6.29 7.99
CA LYS A 144 4.20 6.09 9.35
C LYS A 144 3.40 4.80 9.42
N ILE A 145 3.80 3.91 10.29
CA ILE A 145 3.16 2.62 10.51
C ILE A 145 2.53 2.61 11.89
N PHE A 146 1.27 2.21 11.97
CA PHE A 146 0.50 2.18 13.19
C PHE A 146 0.04 0.76 13.47
N THR A 147 0.14 0.34 14.73
CA THR A 147 -0.36 -0.96 15.21
C THR A 147 -1.19 -0.83 16.49
N ASP A 148 -1.33 0.39 17.02
CA ASP A 148 -2.32 0.71 18.04
C ASP A 148 -3.73 0.85 17.43
N GLU A 149 -4.65 0.00 17.88
CA GLU A 149 -6.00 -0.09 17.30
C GLU A 149 -6.77 1.23 17.38
N LYS A 150 -6.67 1.96 18.50
CA LYS A 150 -7.39 3.23 18.69
C LYS A 150 -6.92 4.30 17.70
N GLN A 151 -5.61 4.42 17.52
CA GLN A 151 -5.05 5.33 16.51
C GLN A 151 -5.45 4.92 15.10
N ILE A 152 -5.42 3.62 14.80
CA ILE A 152 -5.81 3.10 13.48
C ILE A 152 -7.26 3.41 13.15
N LEU A 153 -8.19 3.19 14.07
CA LEU A 153 -9.61 3.49 13.84
C LEU A 153 -9.81 4.99 13.55
N LYS A 154 -9.16 5.88 14.32
CA LYS A 154 -9.23 7.33 14.11
C LYS A 154 -8.65 7.77 12.76
N LEU A 155 -7.51 7.19 12.35
CA LEU A 155 -6.89 7.53 11.07
C LEU A 155 -7.67 6.93 9.89
N ARG A 156 -8.21 5.72 10.05
CA ARG A 156 -9.04 5.05 9.05
C ARG A 156 -10.29 5.88 8.74
N GLU A 157 -10.93 6.49 9.73
CA GLU A 157 -12.06 7.39 9.49
C GLU A 157 -11.68 8.58 8.59
N GLN A 158 -10.47 9.14 8.75
CA GLN A 158 -9.98 10.22 7.89
C GLN A 158 -9.68 9.70 6.48
N ALA A 159 -8.99 8.57 6.39
CA ALA A 159 -8.65 7.95 5.11
C ALA A 159 -9.91 7.61 4.30
N VAL A 160 -10.97 7.08 4.95
CA VAL A 160 -12.26 6.80 4.31
C VAL A 160 -12.91 8.05 3.71
N LYS A 161 -12.81 9.21 4.37
CA LYS A 161 -13.30 10.48 3.80
C LYS A 161 -12.50 10.89 2.55
N VAL A 162 -11.19 10.69 2.57
CA VAL A 162 -10.33 10.95 1.40
C VAL A 162 -10.68 10.01 0.25
N TYR A 163 -10.88 8.71 0.52
CA TYR A 163 -11.31 7.76 -0.50
C TYR A 163 -12.65 8.17 -1.12
N ALA A 164 -13.63 8.55 -0.28
CA ALA A 164 -14.92 9.02 -0.76
C ALA A 164 -14.81 10.28 -1.62
N ALA A 165 -13.92 11.22 -1.28
CA ALA A 165 -13.67 12.41 -2.08
C ALA A 165 -13.02 12.07 -3.44
N ARG A 166 -12.09 11.11 -3.46
CA ARG A 166 -11.50 10.59 -4.70
C ARG A 166 -12.55 9.91 -5.58
N ASP A 167 -13.44 9.13 -4.98
CA ASP A 167 -14.54 8.45 -5.70
C ASP A 167 -15.55 9.47 -6.25
N ALA A 168 -15.88 10.52 -5.48
CA ALA A 168 -16.80 11.58 -5.91
C ALA A 168 -16.30 12.37 -7.13
N ARG A 169 -14.97 12.48 -7.31
CA ARG A 169 -14.39 13.10 -8.51
C ARG A 169 -14.66 12.28 -9.78
N LEU A 170 -14.72 10.95 -9.65
CA LEU A 170 -15.01 10.04 -10.76
C LEU A 170 -16.51 9.88 -11.02
N ALA A 171 -17.35 10.11 -10.01
CA ALA A 171 -18.79 9.84 -10.06
C ALA A 171 -19.57 10.64 -11.12
N GLY A 172 -18.99 11.69 -11.70
CA GLY A 172 -19.60 12.49 -12.78
C GLY A 172 -19.12 12.12 -14.19
N MET A 173 -18.25 11.12 -14.33
CA MET A 173 -17.72 10.68 -15.62
C MET A 173 -18.46 9.41 -16.06
N THR A 174 -19.00 9.40 -17.29
CA THR A 174 -19.63 8.23 -17.92
C THR A 174 -18.79 7.74 -19.09
N ASP A 175 -19.03 6.52 -19.53
CA ASP A 175 -18.36 5.98 -20.72
C ASP A 175 -18.80 6.72 -22.00
N GLU A 176 -19.99 7.32 -22.04
CA GLU A 176 -20.47 8.14 -23.16
C GLU A 176 -19.86 9.55 -23.24
N ASP A 177 -19.39 10.09 -22.10
CA ASP A 177 -18.86 11.46 -22.02
C ASP A 177 -17.36 11.56 -22.36
N ILE A 178 -16.72 10.44 -22.71
CA ILE A 178 -15.27 10.34 -22.93
C ILE A 178 -14.96 9.65 -24.26
N ASP A 179 -13.80 9.98 -24.85
CA ASP A 179 -13.35 9.43 -26.12
C ASP A 179 -12.20 8.41 -25.98
N THR A 180 -11.67 8.25 -24.76
CA THR A 180 -10.45 7.52 -24.48
C THR A 180 -10.60 6.57 -23.30
N PHE A 181 -10.44 5.27 -23.55
CA PHE A 181 -10.21 4.26 -22.51
C PHE A 181 -8.73 4.01 -22.29
N TYR A 182 -8.39 3.48 -21.12
CA TYR A 182 -7.02 3.15 -20.75
C TYR A 182 -6.82 1.65 -20.62
N SER A 183 -5.75 1.11 -21.20
CA SER A 183 -5.32 -0.25 -20.90
C SER A 183 -4.43 -0.27 -19.65
N CYS A 184 -4.52 -1.34 -18.87
CA CYS A 184 -3.60 -1.59 -17.76
C CYS A 184 -3.01 -3.00 -17.88
N THR A 185 -1.69 -3.08 -17.86
CA THR A 185 -0.90 -4.32 -17.96
C THR A 185 -0.09 -4.58 -16.68
N LEU A 186 -0.36 -3.86 -15.59
CA LEU A 186 0.40 -3.96 -14.35
C LEU A 186 0.46 -5.40 -13.80
N CYS A 187 -0.64 -6.14 -13.90
CA CYS A 187 -0.72 -7.52 -13.41
C CYS A 187 -0.11 -8.57 -14.36
N GLN A 188 0.54 -8.17 -15.46
CA GLN A 188 1.17 -9.14 -16.38
C GLN A 188 2.38 -9.86 -15.77
N SER A 189 2.94 -9.37 -14.66
CA SER A 189 3.89 -10.12 -13.85
C SER A 189 3.31 -11.44 -13.32
N PHE A 190 2.00 -11.49 -13.04
CA PHE A 190 1.30 -12.69 -12.57
C PHE A 190 0.57 -13.44 -13.69
N ALA A 191 -0.05 -12.70 -14.61
CA ALA A 191 -0.87 -13.24 -15.68
C ALA A 191 -0.43 -12.61 -17.02
N PRO A 192 0.57 -13.18 -17.72
CA PRO A 192 1.28 -12.50 -18.82
C PRO A 192 0.40 -11.97 -19.96
N ASN A 193 -0.74 -12.61 -20.21
CA ASN A 193 -1.67 -12.23 -21.28
C ASN A 193 -2.86 -11.39 -20.78
N HIS A 194 -2.88 -10.99 -19.51
CA HIS A 194 -3.97 -10.21 -18.94
C HIS A 194 -3.85 -8.73 -19.31
N VAL A 195 -4.96 -8.12 -19.69
CA VAL A 195 -5.08 -6.67 -19.92
C VAL A 195 -6.42 -6.21 -19.35
N CYS A 196 -6.38 -5.25 -18.43
CA CYS A 196 -7.59 -4.53 -18.02
C CYS A 196 -7.88 -3.43 -19.05
N VAL A 197 -9.16 -3.25 -19.41
CA VAL A 197 -9.65 -2.06 -20.10
C VAL A 197 -10.41 -1.24 -19.06
N ILE A 198 -9.91 -0.05 -18.77
CA ILE A 198 -10.41 0.84 -17.72
C ILE A 198 -11.22 1.94 -18.39
N SER A 199 -12.46 2.10 -17.93
CA SER A 199 -13.36 3.19 -18.27
C SER A 199 -13.90 3.85 -16.99
N PRO A 200 -14.49 5.05 -17.06
CA PRO A 200 -15.12 5.68 -15.90
C PRO A 200 -16.07 4.76 -15.12
N GLU A 201 -16.86 3.95 -15.82
CA GLU A 201 -17.85 3.06 -15.20
C GLU A 201 -17.33 1.65 -14.94
N ARG A 202 -16.11 1.33 -15.42
CA ARG A 202 -15.44 0.05 -15.19
C ARG A 202 -14.01 0.24 -14.67
N PRO A 203 -13.86 0.41 -13.34
CA PRO A 203 -12.55 0.43 -12.70
C PRO A 203 -11.77 -0.86 -12.93
N GLY A 204 -10.44 -0.79 -12.79
CA GLY A 204 -9.57 -1.96 -12.82
C GLY A 204 -9.92 -3.00 -11.74
N LEU A 205 -9.64 -4.28 -12.04
CA LEU A 205 -9.93 -5.43 -11.19
C LEU A 205 -9.08 -5.51 -9.90
#